data_AF-A0AAV3PW09-F1
#
_entry.id   AF-A0AAV3PW09-F1
#
_cell.length_a   1.000
_cell.length_b   1.000
_cell.length_c   1.000
_cell.angle_alpha   90.00
_cell.angle_beta   90.00
_cell.angle_gamma   90.00
#
_symmetry.space_group_name_H-M   'P 1'
#
loop_
_entity.id
_entity.type
_entity.pdbx_description
1 polymer ?
#
loop_
_entity_poly.entity_id
_entity_poly.type
_entity_poly.pdbx_seq_one_letter_code
_entity_poly.pdbx_strand_id
1 'polypeptide(L)'
;MISCIDNVLHSMFPGWDTVHNSIPNMMGRICICWNPQSINFSCLINEQQHIMGRIQSSCSSGKMFLLSVVYGSNDRAWLVEGDFNIVRASSESVGGGEPNIGAMCEFNDYIRDIEVSEHPHSGSQFTWCRNWKEKGLFRVLV
;
A
#
# COMPACT_ATOMS: atom_id res chain seq x y z
N MET A 1 -2.34 28.86 -3.65
CA MET A 1 -2.10 29.33 -2.27
C MET A 1 -1.25 28.26 -1.61
N ILE A 2 0.03 28.54 -1.34
CA ILE A 2 0.94 27.60 -0.68
C ILE A 2 0.36 27.32 0.71
N SER A 3 0.10 26.06 1.01
CA SER A 3 -0.52 25.68 2.27
C SER A 3 0.49 25.87 3.42
N CYS A 4 0.03 26.14 4.64
CA CYS A 4 0.92 26.30 5.81
C CYS A 4 1.86 25.09 5.98
N ILE A 5 1.41 23.89 5.58
CA ILE A 5 2.21 22.67 5.65
C ILE A 5 3.39 22.67 4.69
N ASP A 6 3.25 23.24 3.48
CA ASP A 6 4.36 23.33 2.51
C ASP A 6 5.55 24.11 3.08
N ASN A 7 5.27 25.21 3.79
CA ASN A 7 6.31 26.03 4.42
C ASN A 7 7.02 25.27 5.56
N VAL A 8 6.27 24.51 6.36
CA VAL A 8 6.82 23.70 7.45
C VAL A 8 7.70 22.59 6.87
N LEU A 9 7.20 21.87 5.86
CA LEU A 9 7.92 20.78 5.22
C LEU A 9 9.20 21.28 4.53
N HIS A 10 9.14 22.40 3.83
CA HIS A 10 10.32 23.03 3.22
C HIS A 10 11.36 23.45 4.28
N SER A 11 10.91 23.93 5.45
CA SER A 11 11.81 24.27 6.55
C SER A 11 12.43 23.04 7.22
N MET A 12 11.70 21.93 7.32
CA MET A 12 12.17 20.69 7.97
C MET A 12 13.05 19.85 7.04
N PHE A 13 12.73 19.82 5.75
CA PHE A 13 13.40 19.00 4.73
C PHE A 13 13.79 19.85 3.52
N PRO A 14 14.81 20.72 3.63
CA PRO A 14 15.24 21.56 2.51
C PRO A 14 15.70 20.72 1.31
N GLY A 15 15.18 21.04 0.13
CA GLY A 15 15.53 20.36 -1.13
C GLY A 15 14.91 18.97 -1.31
N TRP A 16 14.01 18.55 -0.42
CA TRP A 16 13.24 17.32 -0.58
C TRP A 16 11.94 17.61 -1.32
N ASP A 17 11.50 16.63 -2.10
CA ASP A 17 10.16 16.64 -2.69
C ASP A 17 9.15 16.09 -1.68
N THR A 18 7.91 16.54 -1.78
CA THR A 18 6.85 16.17 -0.84
C THR A 18 5.51 15.95 -1.52
N VAL A 19 4.69 15.09 -0.93
CA VAL A 19 3.25 14.97 -1.22
C VAL A 19 2.49 14.88 0.10
N HIS A 20 1.33 15.48 0.17
CA HIS A 20 0.43 15.37 1.31
C HIS A 20 -1.02 15.44 0.86
N ASN A 21 -1.93 14.99 1.72
CA ASN A 21 -3.36 15.02 1.48
C ASN A 21 -4.06 16.22 2.16
N SER A 22 -3.29 17.20 2.64
CA SER A 22 -3.87 18.45 3.18
C SER A 22 -4.59 19.23 2.08
N ILE A 23 -5.82 19.66 2.37
CA ILE A 23 -6.64 20.51 1.51
C ILE A 23 -6.91 21.86 2.19
N PRO A 24 -7.27 22.92 1.43
CA PRO A 24 -7.68 24.17 2.05
C PRO A 24 -8.80 23.94 3.06
N ASN A 25 -8.59 24.39 4.30
CA ASN A 25 -9.50 24.24 5.45
C ASN A 25 -9.58 22.86 6.11
N MET A 26 -8.78 21.87 5.69
CA MET A 26 -8.67 20.58 6.39
C MET A 26 -7.22 20.12 6.47
N MET A 27 -6.71 19.95 7.69
CA MET A 27 -5.37 19.43 7.93
C MET A 27 -5.29 17.99 7.40
N GLY A 28 -4.41 17.76 6.43
CA GLY A 28 -4.05 16.42 6.00
C GLY A 28 -3.36 15.67 7.12
N ARG A 29 -3.41 14.34 7.05
CA ARG A 29 -2.84 13.45 8.06
C ARG A 29 -1.66 12.65 7.53
N ILE A 30 -1.52 12.59 6.21
CA ILE A 30 -0.45 11.86 5.54
C ILE A 30 0.42 12.88 4.83
N CYS A 31 1.72 12.81 5.12
CA CYS A 31 2.75 13.50 4.38
C CYS A 31 3.86 12.49 4.07
N ILE A 32 4.28 12.48 2.80
CA ILE A 32 5.41 11.69 2.32
C ILE A 32 6.46 12.69 1.84
N CYS A 33 7.67 12.59 2.39
CA CYS A 33 8.82 13.41 2.00
C CYS A 33 9.93 12.48 1.51
N TRP A 34 10.60 12.84 0.42
CA TRP A 34 11.72 12.05 -0.09
C TRP A 34 12.83 12.93 -0.67
N ASN A 35 14.07 12.41 -0.63
CA ASN A 35 15.18 13.01 -1.34
C ASN A 35 15.05 12.67 -2.85
N PRO A 36 14.83 13.65 -3.74
CA PRO A 36 14.65 13.41 -5.18
C PRO A 36 15.91 12.82 -5.85
N GLN A 37 17.07 12.95 -5.23
CA GLN A 37 18.31 12.34 -5.72
C GLN A 37 18.37 10.82 -5.47
N SER A 38 17.64 10.32 -4.47
CA SER A 38 17.67 8.89 -4.10
C SER A 38 16.52 8.12 -4.74
N ILE A 39 15.32 8.69 -4.73
CA ILE A 39 14.12 8.08 -5.28
C ILE A 39 13.24 9.13 -5.94
N ASN A 40 12.41 8.72 -6.89
CA ASN A 40 11.29 9.48 -7.40
C ASN A 40 9.99 8.83 -6.93
N PHE A 41 9.10 9.62 -6.31
CA PHE A 41 7.75 9.18 -5.98
C PHE A 41 6.74 9.81 -6.95
N SER A 42 5.95 8.97 -7.62
CA SER A 42 4.83 9.39 -8.48
C SER A 42 3.52 9.03 -7.78
N CYS A 43 2.76 10.04 -7.35
CA CYS A 43 1.46 9.84 -6.71
C CYS A 43 0.44 9.27 -7.69
N LEU A 44 -0.27 8.21 -7.28
CA LEU A 44 -1.34 7.55 -8.06
C LEU A 44 -2.71 7.80 -7.44
N ILE A 45 -2.80 7.75 -6.10
CA ILE A 45 -4.02 7.99 -5.32
C ILE A 45 -3.66 8.97 -4.21
N ASN A 46 -4.49 9.99 -4.00
CA ASN A 46 -4.35 10.94 -2.91
C ASN A 46 -5.73 11.27 -2.32
N GLU A 47 -6.10 10.52 -1.30
CA GLU A 47 -7.35 10.60 -0.55
C GLU A 47 -7.08 11.01 0.90
N GLN A 48 -8.15 11.35 1.63
CA GLN A 48 -8.05 11.85 3.01
C GLN A 48 -7.37 10.88 4.00
N GLN A 49 -7.46 9.57 3.74
CA GLN A 49 -6.88 8.52 4.58
C GLN A 49 -5.88 7.64 3.84
N HIS A 50 -5.59 7.93 2.58
CA HIS A 50 -4.78 7.05 1.75
C HIS A 50 -3.97 7.84 0.73
N ILE A 51 -2.66 7.66 0.75
CA ILE A 51 -1.79 8.07 -0.35
C ILE A 51 -1.10 6.83 -0.89
N MET A 52 -1.32 6.54 -2.17
CA MET A 52 -0.58 5.51 -2.89
C MET A 52 0.22 6.14 -4.01
N GLY A 53 1.41 5.62 -4.22
CA GLY A 53 2.20 5.97 -5.39
C GLY A 53 3.27 4.95 -5.71
N ARG A 54 3.95 5.23 -6.81
CA ARG A 54 5.06 4.43 -7.31
C ARG A 54 6.37 5.06 -6.88
N ILE A 55 7.23 4.26 -6.25
CA ILE A 55 8.62 4.63 -5.97
C ILE A 55 9.50 4.01 -7.05
N GLN A 56 10.33 4.85 -7.66
CA GLN A 56 11.41 4.44 -8.55
C GLN A 56 12.75 4.85 -7.93
N SER A 57 13.64 3.90 -7.77
CA SER A 57 15.00 4.20 -7.30
C SER A 57 15.82 4.89 -8.39
N SER A 58 16.54 5.94 -8.01
CA SER A 58 17.47 6.66 -8.90
C SER A 58 18.79 5.92 -9.10
N CYS A 59 19.01 4.78 -8.44
CA CYS A 59 20.24 3.99 -8.59
C CYS A 59 20.23 3.13 -9.88
N SER A 60 21.41 2.68 -10.31
CA SER A 60 21.61 1.88 -11.54
C SER A 60 20.84 0.57 -11.59
N SER A 61 20.38 0.04 -10.44
CA SER A 61 19.56 -1.18 -10.39
C SER A 61 18.09 -0.96 -10.77
N GLY A 62 17.61 0.29 -10.82
CA GLY A 62 16.29 0.65 -11.35
C GLY A 62 15.08 0.03 -10.63
N LYS A 63 15.23 -0.36 -9.36
CA LYS A 63 14.13 -0.99 -8.60
C LYS A 63 12.91 -0.09 -8.52
N MET A 64 11.74 -0.68 -8.72
CA MET A 64 10.44 -0.04 -8.65
C MET A 64 9.53 -0.81 -7.71
N PHE A 65 8.81 -0.09 -6.85
CA PHE A 65 7.79 -0.67 -5.99
C PHE A 65 6.63 0.30 -5.79
N LEU A 66 5.48 -0.22 -5.38
CA LEU A 66 4.36 0.58 -4.94
C LEU A 66 4.43 0.82 -3.44
N LEU A 67 4.14 2.04 -3.02
CA LEU A 67 3.98 2.42 -1.62
C LEU A 67 2.52 2.80 -1.40
N SER A 68 1.91 2.17 -0.40
CA SER A 68 0.59 2.52 0.12
C SER A 68 0.76 3.03 1.54
N VAL A 69 0.38 4.28 1.79
CA VAL A 69 0.38 4.89 3.13
C VAL A 69 -1.06 5.14 3.52
N VAL A 70 -1.51 4.50 4.58
CA VAL A 70 -2.89 4.60 5.09
C VAL A 70 -2.86 5.24 6.47
N TYR A 71 -3.74 6.19 6.71
CA TYR A 71 -3.98 6.78 8.03
C TYR A 71 -5.36 6.37 8.53
N GLY A 72 -5.39 5.56 9.59
CA GLY A 72 -6.61 5.22 10.30
C GLY A 72 -7.12 6.40 11.13
N SER A 73 -7.92 7.29 10.52
CA SER A 73 -8.67 8.27 11.30
C SER A 73 -9.80 7.52 11.99
N ASN A 74 -9.65 7.32 13.30
CA ASN A 74 -10.60 6.57 14.12
C ASN A 74 -11.95 7.28 14.19
N ASP A 75 -12.86 6.84 13.34
CA ASP A 75 -14.32 6.85 13.56
C ASP A 75 -14.97 5.59 12.94
N ARG A 76 -14.49 5.09 11.78
CA ARG A 76 -15.04 3.89 11.07
C ARG A 76 -14.09 3.08 10.15
N ALA A 77 -12.83 3.48 9.94
CA ALA A 77 -11.93 2.78 9.01
C ALA A 77 -10.94 1.87 9.75
N TRP A 78 -10.75 0.65 9.27
CA TRP A 78 -9.85 -0.34 9.85
C TRP A 78 -9.16 -1.16 8.75
N LEU A 79 -7.96 -1.65 9.04
CA LEU A 79 -7.07 -2.32 8.09
C LEU A 79 -6.76 -3.72 8.61
N VAL A 80 -6.84 -4.73 7.75
CA VAL A 80 -6.37 -6.10 8.05
C VAL A 80 -5.19 -6.43 7.17
N GLU A 81 -4.03 -6.65 7.79
CA GLU A 81 -2.81 -7.07 7.10
C GLU A 81 -2.24 -8.31 7.77
N GLY A 82 -1.78 -9.29 6.97
CA GLY A 82 -1.19 -10.50 7.51
C GLY A 82 -0.84 -11.57 6.48
N ASP A 83 -0.25 -12.66 6.97
CA ASP A 83 -0.08 -13.91 6.25
C ASP A 83 -1.26 -14.84 6.59
N PHE A 84 -2.28 -14.81 5.73
CA PHE A 84 -3.51 -15.59 5.93
C PHE A 84 -3.33 -17.08 5.58
N ASN A 85 -2.23 -17.44 4.91
CA ASN A 85 -1.96 -18.81 4.44
C ASN A 85 -3.12 -19.46 3.64
N ILE A 86 -3.99 -18.64 3.03
CA ILE A 86 -5.17 -19.03 2.24
C ILE A 86 -5.28 -18.08 1.03
N VAL A 87 -5.70 -18.62 -0.12
CA VAL A 87 -6.01 -17.87 -1.35
C VAL A 87 -7.52 -17.62 -1.49
N ARG A 88 -7.92 -16.58 -2.22
CA ARG A 88 -9.33 -16.27 -2.48
C ARG A 88 -9.88 -16.92 -3.75
N ALA A 89 -9.02 -17.16 -4.73
CA ALA A 89 -9.36 -17.81 -5.99
C ALA A 89 -8.27 -18.82 -6.38
N SER A 90 -8.63 -19.90 -7.06
CA SER A 90 -7.68 -20.95 -7.44
C SER A 90 -6.57 -20.43 -8.35
N SER A 91 -6.82 -19.34 -9.08
CA SER A 91 -5.84 -18.64 -9.92
C SER A 91 -4.75 -17.92 -9.13
N GLU A 92 -4.93 -17.68 -7.83
CA GLU A 92 -3.94 -17.02 -6.96
C GLU A 92 -2.86 -18.00 -6.45
N SER A 93 -2.94 -19.28 -6.84
CA SER A 93 -1.93 -20.29 -6.57
C SER A 93 -1.60 -21.07 -7.84
N VAL A 94 -0.31 -21.35 -8.06
CA VAL A 94 0.13 -22.17 -9.20
C VAL A 94 1.03 -23.29 -8.70
N GLY A 95 0.65 -24.53 -9.02
CA GLY A 95 1.29 -25.74 -8.51
C GLY A 95 0.92 -26.05 -7.05
N GLY A 96 1.31 -27.23 -6.57
CA GLY A 96 0.94 -27.73 -5.24
C GLY A 96 -0.21 -28.75 -5.28
N GLY A 97 -0.86 -28.95 -4.13
CA GLY A 97 -2.06 -29.80 -4.03
C GLY A 97 -3.33 -29.06 -4.46
N GLU A 98 -4.44 -29.78 -4.58
CA GLU A 98 -5.73 -29.20 -4.95
C GLU A 98 -6.15 -28.08 -3.97
N PRO A 99 -6.67 -26.94 -4.46
CA PRO A 99 -7.17 -25.86 -3.62
C PRO A 99 -8.28 -26.35 -2.68
N ASN A 100 -8.21 -25.95 -1.40
CA ASN A 100 -9.28 -26.24 -0.46
C ASN A 100 -10.43 -25.25 -0.66
N ILE A 101 -11.35 -25.60 -1.56
CA ILE A 101 -12.49 -24.76 -1.94
C ILE A 101 -13.35 -24.36 -0.73
N GLY A 102 -13.53 -25.26 0.25
CA GLY A 102 -14.29 -24.96 1.47
C GLY A 102 -13.66 -23.83 2.28
N ALA A 103 -12.36 -23.94 2.57
CA ALA A 103 -11.62 -22.90 3.28
C ALA A 103 -11.58 -21.56 2.51
N MET A 104 -11.51 -21.61 1.18
CA MET A 104 -11.57 -20.40 0.34
C MET A 104 -12.94 -19.72 0.39
N CYS A 105 -14.03 -20.49 0.36
CA CYS A 105 -15.39 -19.97 0.52
C CYS A 105 -15.55 -19.31 1.90
N GLU A 106 -15.19 -20.01 2.98
CA GLU A 106 -15.25 -19.47 4.35
C GLU A 106 -14.44 -18.17 4.50
N PHE A 107 -13.26 -18.11 3.89
CA PHE A 107 -12.44 -16.90 3.93
C PHE A 107 -13.07 -15.73 3.15
N ASN A 108 -13.66 -16.00 1.98
CA ASN A 108 -14.36 -14.98 1.21
C ASN A 108 -15.64 -14.49 1.89
N ASP A 109 -16.37 -15.38 2.56
CA ASP A 109 -17.54 -15.04 3.36
C ASP A 109 -17.13 -14.17 4.56
N TYR A 110 -16.03 -14.52 5.26
CA TYR A 110 -15.49 -13.70 6.33
C TYR A 110 -15.14 -12.28 5.86
N ILE A 111 -14.45 -12.14 4.72
CA ILE A 111 -14.14 -10.83 4.10
C ILE A 111 -15.41 -10.01 3.84
N ARG A 112 -16.48 -10.66 3.35
CA ARG A 112 -17.76 -10.01 3.09
C ARG A 112 -18.47 -9.60 4.37
N ASP A 113 -18.48 -10.46 5.38
CA ASP A 113 -19.16 -10.24 6.65
C ASP A 113 -18.56 -9.07 7.43
N ILE A 114 -17.25 -8.88 7.31
CA ILE A 114 -16.55 -7.75 7.90
C ILE A 114 -16.53 -6.51 7.01
N GLU A 115 -17.18 -6.56 5.84
CA GLU A 115 -17.32 -5.44 4.89
C GLU A 115 -15.97 -4.83 4.45
N VAL A 116 -14.90 -5.62 4.42
CA VAL A 116 -13.58 -5.17 3.92
C VAL A 116 -13.40 -5.50 2.45
N SER A 117 -12.63 -4.65 1.77
CA SER A 117 -12.29 -4.82 0.37
C SER A 117 -10.81 -5.17 0.23
N GLU A 118 -10.47 -5.93 -0.81
CA GLU A 118 -9.07 -6.17 -1.12
C GLU A 118 -8.48 -4.97 -1.87
N HIS A 119 -7.30 -4.55 -1.44
CA HIS A 119 -6.59 -3.49 -2.13
C HIS A 119 -6.01 -4.01 -3.46
N PRO A 120 -6.17 -3.27 -4.58
CA PRO A 120 -5.57 -3.66 -5.85
C PRO A 120 -4.05 -3.82 -5.72
N HIS A 121 -3.56 -5.01 -6.03
CA HIS A 121 -2.12 -5.24 -6.11
C HIS A 121 -1.58 -4.81 -7.48
N SER A 122 -0.35 -4.30 -7.54
CA SER A 122 0.39 -4.18 -8.80
C SER A 122 1.84 -4.59 -8.59
N GLY A 123 2.41 -5.29 -9.57
CA GLY A 123 3.70 -5.96 -9.46
C GLY A 123 3.56 -7.49 -9.52
N SER A 124 4.30 -8.20 -8.66
CA SER A 124 4.29 -9.68 -8.62
C SER A 124 2.88 -10.22 -8.40
N GLN A 125 2.47 -11.20 -9.22
CA GLN A 125 1.18 -11.88 -9.11
C GLN A 125 1.06 -12.77 -7.86
N PHE A 126 2.19 -13.18 -7.28
CA PHE A 126 2.24 -14.06 -6.12
C PHE A 126 3.06 -13.44 -4.99
N THR A 127 2.62 -13.65 -3.76
CA THR A 127 3.27 -13.15 -2.54
C THR A 127 4.23 -14.16 -1.90
N TRP A 128 4.16 -15.43 -2.32
CA TRP A 128 4.94 -16.52 -1.75
C TRP A 128 5.33 -17.58 -2.81
N CYS A 129 6.55 -18.10 -2.71
CA CYS A 129 7.05 -19.22 -3.51
C CYS A 129 7.84 -20.20 -2.63
N ARG A 130 7.57 -21.50 -2.77
CA ARG A 130 8.14 -22.59 -1.95
C ARG A 130 9.68 -22.70 -2.00
N ASN A 131 10.34 -22.06 -2.98
CA ASN A 131 11.79 -22.14 -3.24
C ASN A 131 12.55 -20.78 -3.27
N TRP A 132 11.98 -19.67 -2.78
CA TRP A 132 12.72 -18.40 -2.70
C TRP A 132 13.43 -18.22 -1.34
N LYS A 133 14.68 -17.73 -1.36
CA LYS A 133 15.49 -17.45 -0.16
C LYS A 133 15.11 -16.17 0.60
N GLU A 134 14.18 -15.37 0.10
CA GLU A 134 13.75 -14.12 0.75
C GLU A 134 12.23 -14.13 0.91
N LYS A 135 11.77 -13.94 2.15
CA LYS A 135 10.35 -13.87 2.52
C LYS A 135 9.87 -12.41 2.39
N GLY A 136 8.62 -12.25 1.97
CA GLY A 136 7.80 -11.12 2.38
C GLY A 136 7.05 -10.45 1.24
N LEU A 137 5.76 -10.79 1.13
CA LEU A 137 4.74 -9.89 0.62
C LEU A 137 3.47 -10.16 1.43
N PHE A 138 2.93 -9.10 2.04
CA PHE A 138 1.75 -9.12 2.91
C PHE A 138 0.50 -8.79 2.09
N ARG A 139 -0.66 -9.40 2.43
CA ARG A 139 -1.95 -9.00 1.85
C ARG A 139 -2.53 -7.87 2.70
N VAL A 140 -2.93 -6.78 2.06
CA VAL A 140 -3.54 -5.60 2.69
C VAL A 140 -5.02 -5.55 2.31
N LEU A 141 -5.89 -5.68 3.31
CA LEU A 141 -7.35 -5.52 3.18
C LEU A 141 -7.75 -4.22 3.86
N VAL A 142 -8.51 -3.38 3.15
CA VAL A 142 -8.95 -2.04 3.58
C VAL A 142 -10.46 -1.95 3.59
#